data_AF-A0A3M1P0D2-F1
#
_entry.id   AF-A0A3M1P0D2-F1
#
_cell.length_a   1.000
_cell.length_b   1.000
_cell.length_c   1.000
_cell.angle_alpha   90.00
_cell.angle_beta   90.00
_cell.angle_gamma   90.00
#
_symmetry.space_group_name_H-M   'P 1'
#
loop_
_entity.id
_entity.type
_entity.pdbx_description
1 polymer ?
#
loop_
_entity_poly.entity_id
_entity_poly.type
_entity_poly.pdbx_seq_one_letter_code
_entity_poly.pdbx_strand_id
1 'polypeptide(L)'
;MEFSSPQFADFTQEVEEIAERFDLDPDKLKVEFYTPNCQAIVVEEIKGHRFEIHISLEENRIISIKNLSPNGNGTIESLKEKYRRYMK
;
A
#
# COMPACT_ATOMS: atom_id res chain seq x y z
N MET A 1 -12.06 16.61 -21.03
CA MET A 1 -11.37 15.43 -21.59
C MET A 1 -11.32 14.43 -20.45
N GLU A 2 -12.33 13.57 -20.37
CA GLU A 2 -12.43 12.54 -19.35
C GLU A 2 -11.53 11.38 -19.77
N PHE A 3 -10.53 11.07 -18.95
CA PHE A 3 -9.66 9.93 -19.19
C PHE A 3 -10.41 8.64 -18.82
N SER A 4 -11.28 8.17 -19.71
CA SER A 4 -11.82 6.82 -19.66
C SER A 4 -10.76 5.85 -20.18
N SER A 5 -9.72 5.63 -19.39
CA SER A 5 -8.78 4.53 -19.62
C SER A 5 -9.37 3.27 -18.97
N PRO A 6 -9.66 2.20 -19.73
CA PRO A 6 -10.18 0.93 -19.20
C PRO A 6 -9.19 0.21 -18.26
N GLN A 7 -7.98 0.75 -18.08
CA GLN A 7 -6.95 0.23 -17.18
C GLN A 7 -7.22 0.49 -15.69
N PHE A 8 -8.19 1.37 -15.35
CA PHE A 8 -8.54 1.68 -13.95
C PHE A 8 -9.63 0.80 -13.36
N ALA A 9 -10.39 0.06 -14.18
CA ALA A 9 -11.48 -0.79 -13.69
C ALA A 9 -10.94 -2.04 -12.97
N ASP A 10 -10.02 -2.79 -13.60
CA ASP A 10 -9.34 -3.93 -12.97
C ASP A 10 -8.48 -3.53 -11.78
N PHE A 11 -7.86 -2.35 -11.87
CA PHE A 11 -7.03 -1.79 -10.81
C PHE A 11 -7.77 -1.60 -9.49
N THR A 12 -9.06 -1.26 -9.54
CA THR A 12 -9.83 -1.01 -8.31
C THR A 12 -10.01 -2.31 -7.53
N GLN A 13 -10.33 -3.40 -8.22
CA GLN A 13 -10.54 -4.71 -7.60
C GLN A 13 -9.25 -5.32 -7.05
N GLU A 14 -8.14 -5.24 -7.80
CA GLU A 14 -6.84 -5.74 -7.34
C GLU A 14 -6.31 -4.94 -6.13
N VAL A 15 -6.58 -3.63 -6.09
CA VAL A 15 -6.21 -2.76 -4.97
C VAL A 15 -7.08 -3.03 -3.75
N GLU A 16 -8.37 -3.31 -3.93
CA GLU A 16 -9.24 -3.79 -2.87
C GLU A 16 -8.76 -5.14 -2.32
N GLU A 17 -8.35 -6.07 -3.18
CA GLU A 17 -7.79 -7.37 -2.75
C GLU A 17 -6.48 -7.19 -1.95
N ILE A 18 -5.59 -6.30 -2.40
CA ILE A 18 -4.37 -5.97 -1.66
C ILE A 18 -4.71 -5.30 -0.34
N ALA A 19 -5.65 -4.35 -0.35
CA ALA A 19 -6.06 -3.66 0.87
C ALA A 19 -6.64 -4.64 1.89
N GLU A 20 -7.55 -5.52 1.47
CA GLU A 20 -8.12 -6.55 2.33
C GLU A 20 -7.04 -7.53 2.83
N ARG A 21 -6.15 -7.98 1.95
CA ARG A 21 -5.11 -8.96 2.27
C ARG A 21 -4.08 -8.44 3.27
N PHE A 22 -3.72 -7.17 3.17
CA PHE A 22 -2.74 -6.56 4.06
C PHE A 22 -3.39 -5.75 5.20
N ASP A 23 -4.72 -5.80 5.35
CA ASP A 23 -5.47 -5.01 6.33
C ASP A 23 -5.21 -3.49 6.17
N LEU A 24 -5.10 -3.01 4.94
CA LEU A 24 -4.97 -1.58 4.61
C LEU A 24 -6.35 -0.95 4.46
N ASP A 25 -6.43 0.36 4.70
CA ASP A 25 -7.66 1.14 4.56
C ASP A 25 -7.79 1.66 3.12
N PRO A 26 -8.66 1.07 2.26
CA PRO A 26 -8.70 1.40 0.83
C PRO A 26 -9.07 2.86 0.55
N ASP A 27 -9.85 3.49 1.44
CA ASP A 27 -10.22 4.91 1.36
C ASP A 27 -9.02 5.85 1.63
N LYS A 28 -8.04 5.37 2.40
CA LYS A 28 -6.80 6.12 2.72
C LYS A 28 -5.57 5.57 2.00
N LEU A 29 -5.79 4.64 1.07
CA LEU A 29 -4.74 4.01 0.29
C LEU A 29 -4.60 4.75 -1.05
N LYS A 30 -3.39 5.23 -1.31
CA LYS A 30 -3.03 5.82 -2.60
C LYS A 30 -2.01 4.94 -3.28
N VAL A 31 -2.38 4.33 -4.39
CA VAL A 31 -1.46 3.49 -5.16
C VAL A 31 -0.58 4.39 -6.02
N GLU A 32 0.72 4.42 -5.75
CA GLU A 32 1.70 5.19 -6.51
C GLU A 32 2.25 4.37 -7.68
N PHE A 33 2.37 3.06 -7.52
CA PHE A 33 2.85 2.16 -8.55
C PHE A 33 2.16 0.80 -8.44
N TYR A 34 1.81 0.21 -9.56
CA TYR A 34 1.22 -1.11 -9.60
C TYR A 34 1.72 -1.83 -10.85
N THR A 35 2.29 -3.00 -10.63
CA THR A 35 2.60 -3.96 -11.69
C THR A 35 1.92 -5.27 -11.33
N PRO A 36 0.91 -5.70 -12.12
CA PRO A 36 0.19 -6.93 -11.86
C PRO A 36 1.14 -8.12 -11.78
N ASN A 37 0.89 -9.02 -10.83
CA ASN A 37 1.70 -10.21 -10.54
C ASN A 37 3.18 -9.97 -10.21
N CYS A 38 3.60 -8.72 -9.97
CA CYS A 38 5.00 -8.40 -9.72
C CYS A 38 5.15 -7.62 -8.41
N GLN A 39 4.74 -6.34 -8.40
CA GLN A 39 4.89 -5.47 -7.23
C GLN A 39 3.85 -4.35 -7.21
N ALA A 40 3.48 -3.90 -6.02
CA ALA A 40 2.67 -2.72 -5.78
C ALA A 40 3.39 -1.78 -4.80
N ILE A 41 3.32 -0.49 -5.05
CA ILE A 41 3.74 0.55 -4.13
C ILE A 41 2.49 1.35 -3.79
N VAL A 42 2.12 1.27 -2.52
CA VAL A 42 0.93 1.92 -1.99
C VAL A 42 1.32 2.87 -0.88
N VAL A 43 0.66 4.01 -0.79
CA VAL A 43 0.89 5.02 0.22
C VAL A 43 -0.35 5.09 1.09
N GLU A 44 -0.23 4.70 2.34
CA GLU A 44 -1.32 4.77 3.32
C GLU A 44 -1.16 6.00 4.21
N GLU A 45 -2.24 6.74 4.43
CA GLU A 45 -2.27 7.85 5.38
C GLU A 45 -2.91 7.43 6.71
N ILE A 46 -2.10 7.30 7.77
CA ILE A 46 -2.57 6.98 9.13
C ILE A 46 -2.31 8.17 10.06
N LYS A 47 -3.37 8.71 10.66
CA LYS A 47 -3.29 9.82 11.63
C LYS A 47 -2.50 11.04 11.11
N GLY A 48 -2.62 11.35 9.81
CA GLY A 48 -1.89 12.45 9.17
C GLY A 48 -0.42 12.15 8.83
N HIS A 49 0.00 10.89 8.98
CA HIS A 49 1.30 10.42 8.54
C HIS A 49 1.18 9.56 7.29
N ARG A 50 2.06 9.76 6.31
CA ARG A 50 2.05 9.03 5.05
C ARG A 50 3.13 7.95 5.05
N PHE A 51 2.73 6.72 4.75
CA PHE A 51 3.60 5.56 4.71
C PHE A 51 3.56 4.93 3.35
N GLU A 52 4.71 4.87 2.71
CA GLU A 52 4.92 4.14 1.46
C GLU A 52 5.24 2.67 1.79
N ILE A 53 4.39 1.77 1.33
CA ILE A 53 4.45 0.33 1.55
C ILE A 53 4.73 -0.31 0.20
N HIS A 54 5.85 -1.02 0.12
CA HIS A 54 6.28 -1.78 -1.05
C HIS A 54 5.87 -3.22 -0.84
N ILE A 55 5.02 -3.72 -1.73
CA ILE A 55 4.41 -5.03 -1.68
C ILE A 55 4.90 -5.82 -2.89
N SER A 56 5.46 -7.01 -2.66
CA SER A 56 5.68 -8.00 -3.70
C SER A 56 4.37 -8.74 -3.92
N LEU A 57 3.79 -8.64 -5.11
CA LEU A 57 2.60 -9.42 -5.46
C LEU A 57 2.99 -10.82 -5.89
N GLU A 58 4.19 -10.98 -6.46
CA GLU A 58 4.76 -12.28 -6.83
C GLU A 58 4.98 -13.16 -5.58
N GLU A 59 5.57 -12.57 -4.54
CA GLU A 59 5.81 -13.27 -3.26
C GLU A 59 4.68 -13.05 -2.24
N ASN A 60 3.68 -12.26 -2.60
CA ASN A 60 2.52 -11.90 -1.78
C ASN A 60 2.91 -11.41 -0.35
N ARG A 61 3.94 -10.57 -0.26
CA ARG A 61 4.54 -10.10 1.00
C ARG A 61 4.92 -8.62 0.96
N ILE A 62 5.05 -8.00 2.12
CA ILE A 62 5.55 -6.63 2.22
C ILE A 62 7.08 -6.65 2.21
N ILE A 63 7.67 -6.03 1.20
CA ILE A 63 9.12 -5.93 1.01
C ILE A 63 9.67 -4.81 1.89
N SER A 64 9.00 -3.66 1.92
CA SER A 64 9.51 -2.47 2.58
C SER A 64 8.39 -1.54 3.03
N ILE A 65 8.63 -0.80 4.10
CA ILE A 65 7.74 0.25 4.59
C ILE A 65 8.60 1.46 4.90
N LYS A 66 8.27 2.59 4.27
CA LYS A 66 8.99 3.85 4.38
C LYS A 66 8.04 4.94 4.82
N ASN A 67 8.45 5.73 5.82
CA ASN A 67 7.69 6.90 6.23
C ASN A 67 8.06 8.09 5.35
N LEU A 68 7.06 8.73 4.75
CA LEU A 68 7.21 9.95 3.98
C LEU A 68 7.02 11.20 4.84
N SER A 69 6.49 11.08 6.06
CA SER A 69 6.30 12.20 6.97
C SER A 69 7.59 12.55 7.74
N PRO A 70 7.98 13.84 7.79
CA PRO A 70 9.22 14.28 8.41
C PRO A 70 9.25 14.21 9.96
N ASN A 71 8.11 13.96 10.63
CA ASN A 71 7.95 14.20 12.08
C ASN A 71 7.52 12.99 12.92
N GLY A 72 7.73 11.73 12.50
CA GLY A 72 7.20 10.59 13.27
C GLY A 72 8.02 9.31 13.21
N ASN A 73 9.03 9.16 14.07
CA ASN A 73 9.66 7.86 14.29
C ASN A 73 8.73 6.87 15.02
N GLY A 74 7.86 7.36 15.92
CA GLY A 74 7.01 6.50 16.76
C GLY A 74 5.91 5.74 16.01
N THR A 75 5.38 6.29 14.91
CA THR A 75 4.28 5.67 14.15
C THR A 75 4.76 4.56 13.22
N ILE A 76 6.03 4.60 12.80
CA ILE A 76 6.64 3.56 11.95
C ILE A 76 6.68 2.22 12.68
N GLU A 77 7.02 2.22 13.97
CA GLU A 77 7.12 0.98 14.74
C GLU A 77 5.76 0.30 14.88
N SER A 78 4.69 1.08 15.11
CA SER A 78 3.32 0.55 15.13
C SER A 78 2.87 0.01 13.78
N LEU A 79 3.20 0.68 12.67
CA LEU A 79 2.93 0.16 11.33
C LEU A 79 3.71 -1.11 11.06
N LYS A 80 5.03 -1.08 11.31
CA LYS A 80 5.89 -2.25 11.14
C LYS A 80 5.40 -3.42 11.97
N GLU A 81 4.88 -3.19 13.16
CA GLU A 81 4.28 -4.23 13.99
C GLU A 81 2.99 -4.80 13.37
N LYS A 82 2.09 -3.93 12.88
CA LYS A 82 0.88 -4.34 12.14
C LYS A 82 1.24 -5.20 10.93
N TYR A 83 2.19 -4.73 10.12
CA TYR A 83 2.61 -5.38 8.88
C TYR A 83 3.66 -6.48 9.08
N ARG A 84 4.18 -6.66 10.30
CA ARG A 84 5.20 -7.67 10.63
C ARG A 84 4.78 -9.08 10.24
N ARG A 85 3.46 -9.34 10.30
CA ARG A 85 2.86 -10.63 9.94
C ARG A 85 3.00 -10.94 8.46
N TYR A 86 3.17 -9.91 7.62
CA TYR A 86 3.30 -10.01 6.17
C TYR A 86 4.74 -9.78 5.67
N MET A 87 5.69 -9.53 6.57
CA MET A 87 7.13 -9.36 6.24
C MET A 87 7.94 -10.64 6.50
N LYS A 88 7.29 -11.78 6.74
CA LYS A 88 7.94 -13.02 7.20
C LYS A 88 8.25 -13.99 6.07
#